data_AF-A0A349MJM2-F1
#
_entry.id   AF-A0A349MJM2-F1
#
_cell.length_a   1.000
_cell.length_b   1.000
_cell.length_c   1.000
_cell.angle_alpha   90.00
_cell.angle_beta   90.00
_cell.angle_gamma   90.00
#
_symmetry.space_group_name_H-M   'P 1'
#
loop_
_entity.id
_entity.type
_entity.pdbx_description
1 polymer ?
#
loop_
_entity_poly.entity_id
_entity_poly.type
_entity_poly.pdbx_seq_one_letter_code
_entity_poly.pdbx_strand_id
1 'polypeptide(L)'
;MNANLDAIDDVLGLVLAGASDPTPGLLSQKVDGDTLVSDMVAHKIKAVPVAIVQKLYAVDGGSTNALTVNPFPAWSAYAEGQTLWVKVANTNTGAANINVSGLGVKSIKNADGSELGASQLYSGGIYMLCYNGTHFQRIA
;
A
#
# COMPACT_ATOMS: atom_id res chain seq x y z
N MET A 1 42.26 -39.64 -19.23
CA MET A 1 41.12 -39.24 -20.07
C MET A 1 39.92 -39.00 -19.17
N ASN A 2 39.53 -37.73 -19.04
CA ASN A 2 38.21 -37.21 -18.68
C ASN A 2 37.46 -37.73 -17.43
N ALA A 3 37.79 -37.22 -16.24
CA ALA A 3 36.98 -37.38 -15.01
C ALA A 3 35.65 -36.56 -15.02
N ASN A 4 35.40 -35.78 -16.06
CA ASN A 4 34.18 -34.99 -16.24
C ASN A 4 33.07 -35.74 -17.00
N LEU A 5 33.33 -36.92 -17.58
CA LEU A 5 32.29 -37.76 -18.23
C LEU A 5 31.63 -38.74 -17.24
N ASP A 6 32.40 -39.31 -16.29
CA ASP A 6 31.86 -40.26 -15.31
C ASP A 6 30.82 -39.63 -14.36
N ALA A 7 30.90 -38.33 -14.09
CA ALA A 7 29.93 -37.62 -13.25
C ALA A 7 28.62 -37.27 -13.99
N ILE A 8 28.63 -37.25 -15.33
CA ILE A 8 27.44 -36.98 -16.16
C ILE A 8 26.67 -38.27 -16.43
N ASP A 9 27.36 -39.40 -16.61
CA ASP A 9 26.72 -40.71 -16.81
C ASP A 9 26.04 -41.25 -15.54
N ASP A 10 26.54 -40.89 -14.34
CA ASP A 10 25.90 -41.25 -13.06
C ASP A 10 24.60 -40.46 -12.82
N VAL A 11 24.52 -39.23 -13.35
CA VAL A 11 23.28 -38.41 -13.32
C VAL A 11 22.26 -38.90 -14.35
N LEU A 12 22.72 -39.40 -15.51
CA LEU A 12 21.84 -39.99 -16.53
C LEU A 12 21.27 -41.35 -16.07
N GLY A 13 22.05 -42.13 -15.31
CA GLY A 13 21.61 -43.41 -14.71
C GLY A 13 20.53 -43.26 -13.64
N LEU A 14 20.50 -42.14 -12.90
CA LEU A 14 19.48 -41.86 -11.89
C LEU A 14 18.11 -41.50 -12.50
N VAL A 15 18.07 -41.03 -13.75
CA VAL A 15 16.83 -40.65 -14.46
C VAL A 15 16.17 -41.85 -15.15
N LEU A 16 16.94 -42.88 -15.54
CA LEU A 16 16.41 -44.05 -16.27
C LEU A 16 15.99 -45.24 -15.41
N ALA A 17 16.36 -45.29 -14.13
CA ALA A 17 15.82 -46.26 -13.18
C ALA A 17 14.64 -45.60 -12.44
N GLY A 18 13.41 -45.97 -12.78
CA GLY A 18 12.17 -45.45 -12.18
C GLY A 18 11.98 -45.77 -10.69
N ALA A 19 12.93 -45.36 -9.86
CA ALA A 19 12.82 -45.35 -8.42
C ALA A 19 11.75 -44.32 -8.04
N SER A 20 10.60 -44.81 -7.57
CA SER A 20 9.65 -43.99 -6.84
C SER A 20 10.39 -43.31 -5.69
N ASP A 21 10.20 -42.00 -5.59
CA ASP A 21 10.92 -41.10 -4.71
C ASP A 21 11.04 -41.64 -3.26
N PRO A 22 12.24 -41.95 -2.73
CA PRO A 22 12.39 -42.46 -1.37
C PRO A 22 12.05 -41.41 -0.31
N THR A 23 11.96 -40.13 -0.69
CA THR A 23 11.42 -39.06 0.14
C THR A 23 10.60 -38.14 -0.78
N PRO A 24 9.27 -38.24 -0.82
CA PRO A 24 8.46 -37.54 -1.82
C PRO A 24 8.80 -36.04 -1.90
N GLY A 25 9.44 -35.60 -2.99
CA GLY A 25 9.71 -34.19 -3.27
C GLY A 25 11.00 -33.84 -4.03
N LEU A 26 11.99 -34.74 -4.15
CA LEU A 26 13.29 -34.36 -4.75
C LEU A 26 13.30 -34.43 -6.29
N LEU A 27 12.42 -35.24 -6.90
CA LEU A 27 12.30 -35.36 -8.35
C LEU A 27 11.36 -34.31 -8.98
N SER A 28 10.42 -33.74 -8.21
CA SER A 28 9.54 -32.64 -8.67
C SER A 28 10.25 -31.28 -8.75
N GLN A 29 11.45 -31.16 -8.18
CA GLN A 29 12.17 -29.88 -8.09
C GLN A 29 13.25 -29.71 -9.16
N LYS A 30 13.43 -30.68 -10.08
CA LYS A 30 14.49 -30.60 -11.12
C LYS A 30 14.06 -30.73 -12.57
N VAL A 31 12.83 -31.13 -12.92
CA VAL A 31 12.36 -31.12 -14.32
C VAL A 31 10.89 -30.73 -14.37
N ASP A 32 10.65 -29.42 -14.40
CA ASP A 32 9.76 -28.75 -15.36
C ASP A 32 10.13 -27.27 -15.27
N GLY A 33 10.43 -26.64 -16.41
CA GLY A 33 10.79 -25.22 -16.47
C GLY A 33 9.74 -24.27 -15.87
N ASP A 34 8.56 -24.78 -15.51
CA ASP A 34 7.47 -24.09 -14.83
C ASP A 34 7.57 -24.17 -13.28
N THR A 35 8.23 -25.18 -12.71
CA THR A 35 8.32 -25.35 -11.24
C THR A 35 9.43 -24.50 -10.62
N LEU A 36 10.58 -24.35 -11.27
CA LEU A 36 11.64 -23.44 -10.80
C LEU A 36 11.27 -21.97 -11.03
N VAL A 37 10.49 -21.65 -12.06
CA VAL A 37 9.92 -20.30 -12.21
C VAL A 37 8.75 -20.11 -11.24
N SER A 38 7.93 -21.12 -10.94
CA SER A 38 6.90 -21.06 -9.90
C SER A 38 7.50 -20.93 -8.50
N ASP A 39 8.65 -21.55 -8.23
CA ASP A 39 9.41 -21.45 -6.97
C ASP A 39 10.24 -20.17 -6.88
N MET A 40 10.80 -19.65 -7.98
CA MET A 40 11.44 -18.32 -8.02
C MET A 40 10.41 -17.18 -7.99
N VAL A 41 9.22 -17.39 -8.54
CA VAL A 41 8.05 -16.53 -8.37
C VAL A 41 7.50 -16.68 -6.94
N ALA A 42 7.50 -17.88 -6.34
CA ALA A 42 7.02 -18.10 -4.97
C ALA A 42 8.00 -17.63 -3.88
N HIS A 43 9.32 -17.69 -4.09
CA HIS A 43 10.34 -17.27 -3.13
C HIS A 43 10.97 -15.89 -3.40
N LYS A 44 10.64 -15.19 -4.49
CA LYS A 44 10.97 -13.75 -4.65
C LYS A 44 9.85 -12.85 -5.16
N ILE A 45 8.68 -13.34 -5.58
CA ILE A 45 7.58 -12.50 -6.09
C ILE A 45 6.18 -13.09 -5.76
N LYS A 46 5.86 -13.31 -4.48
CA LYS A 46 4.48 -13.55 -4.01
C LYS A 46 4.09 -12.64 -2.83
N ALA A 47 4.22 -11.33 -3.02
CA ALA A 47 3.79 -10.24 -2.12
C ALA A 47 4.80 -9.76 -1.05
N VAL A 48 6.01 -9.37 -1.45
CA VAL A 48 6.47 -8.08 -0.92
C VAL A 48 5.72 -7.05 -1.76
N PRO A 49 4.63 -6.42 -1.28
CA PRO A 49 4.09 -5.28 -1.99
C PRO A 49 5.22 -4.26 -2.08
N VAL A 50 5.76 -4.09 -3.29
CA VAL A 50 6.73 -3.06 -3.61
C VAL A 50 5.99 -1.72 -3.63
N ALA A 51 5.63 -1.27 -2.43
CA ALA A 51 5.26 0.08 -1.96
C ALA A 51 4.34 -0.03 -0.73
N ILE A 52 4.90 -0.18 0.48
CA ILE A 52 4.23 0.32 1.72
C ILE A 52 4.82 1.66 2.14
N VAL A 53 5.13 2.52 1.16
CA VAL A 53 5.26 3.94 1.47
C VAL A 53 3.84 4.45 1.64
N GLN A 54 3.44 4.69 2.89
CA GLN A 54 2.17 5.33 3.20
C GLN A 54 2.13 6.66 2.44
N LYS A 55 1.20 6.78 1.49
CA LYS A 55 0.98 8.04 0.80
C LYS A 55 0.20 8.94 1.75
N LEU A 56 0.92 9.76 2.49
CA LEU A 56 0.36 10.83 3.33
C LEU A 56 -0.24 11.98 2.49
N TYR A 57 -0.60 11.74 1.22
CA TYR A 57 -1.17 12.72 0.30
C TYR A 57 -2.43 12.15 -0.35
N ALA A 58 -3.50 12.94 -0.36
CA ALA A 58 -4.73 12.64 -1.09
C ALA A 58 -5.25 13.89 -1.80
N VAL A 59 -5.95 13.66 -2.92
CA VAL A 59 -6.69 14.71 -3.63
C VAL A 59 -8.13 14.65 -3.15
N ASP A 60 -8.69 15.79 -2.79
CA ASP A 60 -10.10 15.95 -2.48
C ASP A 60 -10.96 15.67 -3.72
N GLY A 61 -11.93 14.78 -3.58
CA GLY A 61 -12.96 14.47 -4.58
C GLY A 61 -14.36 14.93 -4.20
N GLY A 62 -14.47 15.73 -3.12
CA GLY A 62 -15.73 16.15 -2.54
C GLY A 62 -16.30 17.43 -3.15
N SER A 63 -17.17 18.09 -2.40
CA SER A 63 -17.83 19.33 -2.78
C SER A 63 -17.37 20.50 -1.90
N THR A 64 -17.79 21.72 -2.21
CA THR A 64 -17.49 22.91 -1.38
C THR A 64 -17.81 22.64 0.09
N ASN A 65 -16.85 22.90 0.97
CA ASN A 65 -16.92 22.68 2.43
C ASN A 65 -17.03 21.21 2.89
N ALA A 66 -17.11 20.24 1.99
CA ALA A 66 -17.24 18.83 2.32
C ALA A 66 -16.22 18.01 1.53
N LEU A 67 -15.03 17.85 2.10
CA LEU A 67 -13.91 17.16 1.49
C LEU A 67 -14.09 15.64 1.60
N THR A 68 -13.73 14.91 0.55
CA THR A 68 -13.68 13.44 0.58
C THR A 68 -12.34 12.98 0.04
N VAL A 69 -11.60 12.21 0.84
CA VAL A 69 -10.23 11.81 0.50
C VAL A 69 -10.02 10.32 0.77
N ASN A 70 -9.28 9.68 -0.12
CA ASN A 70 -8.97 8.25 -0.04
C ASN A 70 -7.44 8.08 -0.14
N PRO A 71 -6.69 8.26 0.96
CA PRO A 71 -5.25 7.98 0.98
C PRO A 71 -4.97 6.49 0.70
N PHE A 72 -3.74 6.19 0.29
CA PHE A 72 -3.28 4.83 0.04
C PHE A 72 -2.05 4.49 0.89
N PRO A 73 -2.09 3.42 1.70
CA PRO A 73 -3.25 2.59 2.01
C PRO A 73 -4.41 3.37 2.65
N ALA A 74 -5.64 2.88 2.45
CA ALA A 74 -6.83 3.49 3.07
C ALA A 74 -6.75 3.37 4.59
N TRP A 75 -7.22 4.39 5.30
CA TRP A 75 -7.26 4.34 6.76
C TRP A 75 -8.39 3.42 7.22
N SER A 76 -8.11 2.58 8.22
CA SER A 76 -9.10 1.69 8.83
C SER A 76 -9.83 2.32 10.02
N ALA A 77 -9.22 3.31 10.66
CA ALA A 77 -9.78 4.11 11.75
C ALA A 77 -9.05 5.45 11.85
N TYR A 78 -9.72 6.43 12.48
CA TYR A 78 -9.07 7.65 12.92
C TYR A 78 -8.30 7.39 14.22
N ALA A 79 -7.02 7.76 14.24
CA ALA A 79 -6.20 7.76 15.45
C ALA A 79 -5.60 9.15 15.67
N GLU A 80 -5.52 9.58 16.92
CA GLU A 80 -4.93 10.87 17.30
C GLU A 80 -3.49 10.98 16.81
N GLY A 81 -3.12 12.16 16.30
CA GLY A 81 -1.81 12.43 15.68
C GLY A 81 -1.71 12.02 14.20
N GLN A 82 -2.72 11.33 13.64
CA GLN A 82 -2.69 10.98 12.21
C GLN A 82 -2.75 12.22 11.34
N THR A 83 -1.78 12.33 10.43
CA THR A 83 -1.62 13.47 9.53
C THR A 83 -1.87 13.10 8.08
N LEU A 84 -2.48 14.00 7.33
CA LEU A 84 -2.74 13.86 5.90
C LEU A 84 -2.56 15.19 5.17
N TRP A 85 -1.79 15.18 4.09
CA TRP A 85 -1.71 16.28 3.14
C TRP A 85 -2.86 16.16 2.14
N VAL A 86 -3.68 17.21 2.04
CA VAL A 86 -4.86 17.21 1.17
C VAL A 86 -4.75 18.32 0.15
N LYS A 87 -4.80 17.96 -1.13
CA LYS A 87 -5.03 18.94 -2.21
C LYS A 87 -6.53 19.21 -2.33
N VAL A 88 -6.94 20.44 -2.03
CA VAL A 88 -8.34 20.88 -2.00
C VAL A 88 -8.87 21.09 -3.42
N ALA A 89 -10.06 20.57 -3.72
CA ALA A 89 -10.66 20.73 -5.05
C ALA A 89 -11.45 22.05 -5.18
N ASN A 90 -12.17 22.43 -4.13
CA ASN A 90 -13.07 23.59 -4.13
C ASN A 90 -12.72 24.55 -2.99
N THR A 91 -12.62 25.85 -3.30
CA THR A 91 -12.40 26.86 -2.26
C THR A 91 -13.55 26.83 -1.25
N ASN A 92 -13.22 26.72 0.04
CA ASN A 92 -14.24 26.72 1.09
C ASN A 92 -14.89 28.11 1.23
N THR A 93 -16.18 28.13 1.61
CA THR A 93 -16.94 29.36 1.85
C THR A 93 -17.29 29.58 3.32
N GLY A 94 -16.86 28.67 4.21
CA GLY A 94 -17.05 28.74 5.65
C GLY A 94 -16.48 27.49 6.33
N ALA A 95 -17.11 27.06 7.42
CA ALA A 95 -16.73 25.83 8.12
C ALA A 95 -16.71 24.64 7.15
N ALA A 96 -15.66 23.82 7.23
CA ALA A 96 -15.46 22.68 6.36
C ALA A 96 -15.32 21.38 7.15
N ASN A 97 -15.59 20.27 6.49
CA ASN A 97 -15.45 18.93 7.04
C ASN A 97 -14.76 18.00 6.04
N ILE A 98 -14.30 16.85 6.53
CA ILE A 98 -13.60 15.83 5.76
C ILE A 98 -14.08 14.43 6.12
N ASN A 99 -14.24 13.59 5.12
CA ASN A 99 -14.42 12.14 5.27
C ASN A 99 -13.21 11.42 4.65
N VAL A 100 -12.39 10.80 5.49
CA VAL A 100 -11.21 10.04 5.07
C VAL A 100 -11.58 8.56 4.95
N SER A 101 -11.37 7.98 3.77
CA SER A 101 -11.60 6.55 3.52
C SER A 101 -13.00 6.04 3.87
N GLY A 102 -14.01 6.92 3.94
CA GLY A 102 -15.37 6.55 4.31
C GLY A 102 -15.59 6.25 5.80
N LEU A 103 -14.63 6.59 6.67
CA LEU A 103 -14.69 6.33 8.11
C LEU A 103 -15.70 7.20 8.88
N GLY A 104 -16.26 8.21 8.22
CA GLY A 104 -17.21 9.15 8.79
C GLY A 104 -16.68 10.57 8.78
N VAL A 105 -17.61 11.53 8.78
CA VAL A 105 -17.30 12.96 8.64
C VAL A 105 -16.72 13.52 9.94
N LYS A 106 -15.63 14.30 9.81
CA LYS A 106 -15.01 15.07 10.90
C LYS A 106 -14.88 16.53 10.47
N SER A 107 -15.08 17.46 11.40
CA SER A 107 -14.86 18.89 11.12
C SER A 107 -13.37 19.17 10.91
N ILE A 108 -13.07 20.20 10.12
CA ILE A 108 -11.73 20.79 9.99
C ILE A 108 -11.76 22.15 10.68
N LYS A 109 -10.80 22.37 11.55
CA LYS A 109 -10.65 23.59 12.35
C LYS A 109 -9.26 24.20 12.19
N ASN A 110 -9.12 25.46 12.56
CA ASN A 110 -7.79 26.06 12.74
C ASN A 110 -7.09 25.41 13.95
N ALA A 111 -5.76 25.58 14.02
CA ALA A 111 -4.95 25.02 15.10
C ALA A 111 -5.37 25.51 16.51
N ASP A 112 -6.00 26.68 16.60
CA ASP A 112 -6.56 27.25 17.84
C ASP A 112 -7.95 26.68 18.21
N GLY A 113 -8.51 25.79 17.39
CA GLY A 113 -9.83 25.18 17.59
C GLY A 113 -11.01 26.03 17.09
N SER A 114 -10.76 27.17 16.45
CA SER A 114 -11.79 27.96 15.78
C SER A 114 -12.26 27.29 14.47
N GLU A 115 -13.48 27.57 14.06
CA GLU A 115 -14.00 27.12 12.76
C GLU A 115 -13.21 27.77 11.61
N LEU A 116 -13.14 27.08 10.47
CA LEU A 116 -12.56 27.69 9.28
C LEU A 116 -13.44 28.86 8.77
N GLY A 117 -12.78 29.97 8.46
CA GLY A 117 -13.36 31.07 7.69
C GLY A 117 -13.35 30.78 6.19
N ALA A 118 -14.10 31.58 5.43
CA ALA A 118 -14.12 31.49 3.97
C ALA A 118 -12.72 31.65 3.37
N SER A 119 -12.45 30.94 2.28
CA SER A 119 -11.21 30.95 1.51
C SER A 119 -9.93 30.55 2.27
N GLN A 120 -10.05 29.97 3.47
CA GLN A 120 -8.89 29.44 4.20
C GLN A 120 -8.37 28.12 3.62
N LEU A 121 -9.21 27.39 2.90
CA LEU A 121 -8.87 26.24 2.06
C LEU A 121 -9.19 26.61 0.62
N TYR A 122 -8.22 27.12 -0.15
CA TYR A 122 -8.45 27.51 -1.54
C TYR A 122 -8.26 26.34 -2.51
N SER A 123 -9.00 26.36 -3.63
CA SER A 123 -8.91 25.35 -4.69
C SER A 123 -7.48 25.23 -5.23
N GLY A 124 -6.97 24.00 -5.30
CA GLY A 124 -5.60 23.68 -5.68
C GLY A 124 -4.57 23.80 -4.57
N GLY A 125 -4.92 24.42 -3.43
CA GLY A 125 -4.06 24.49 -2.23
C GLY A 125 -3.83 23.11 -1.62
N ILE A 126 -2.64 22.90 -1.07
CA ILE A 126 -2.26 21.67 -0.38
C ILE A 126 -2.06 22.00 1.09
N TYR A 127 -2.85 21.37 1.96
CA TYR A 127 -2.86 21.65 3.38
C TYR A 127 -2.54 20.41 4.20
N MET A 128 -1.83 20.60 5.31
CA MET A 128 -1.58 19.53 6.27
C MET A 128 -2.70 19.50 7.32
N LEU A 129 -3.42 18.38 7.39
CA LEU A 129 -4.49 18.15 8.34
C LEU A 129 -4.06 17.08 9.35
N CYS A 130 -4.10 17.39 10.65
CA CYS A 130 -3.78 16.47 11.73
C CYS A 130 -5.01 16.18 12.60
N TYR A 131 -5.33 14.91 12.85
CA TYR A 131 -6.45 14.52 13.70
C TYR A 131 -6.09 14.60 15.19
N ASN A 132 -6.86 15.33 15.98
CA ASN A 132 -6.60 15.49 17.43
C ASN A 132 -7.48 14.60 18.33
N GLY A 133 -8.06 13.53 17.79
CA GLY A 133 -9.01 12.67 18.52
C GLY A 133 -10.47 13.12 18.43
N THR A 134 -10.76 14.35 17.98
CA THR A 134 -12.14 14.83 17.77
C THR A 134 -12.36 15.39 16.36
N HIS A 135 -11.47 16.26 15.91
CA HIS A 135 -11.55 16.97 14.62
C HIS A 135 -10.16 17.04 13.96
N PHE A 136 -10.11 17.44 12.70
CA PHE A 136 -8.85 17.74 12.03
C PHE A 136 -8.45 19.19 12.27
N GLN A 137 -7.17 19.43 12.55
CA GLN A 137 -6.57 20.75 12.63
C GLN A 137 -5.80 21.04 11.35
N ARG A 138 -6.05 22.20 10.73
CA ARG A 138 -5.24 22.75 9.64
C ARG A 138 -3.95 23.32 10.23
N ILE A 139 -2.83 22.66 9.99
CA ILE A 139 -1.52 23.02 10.57
C ILE A 139 -0.71 23.93 9.63
N ALA A 140 -0.77 23.67 8.32
CA ALA A 140 -0.12 24.47 7.27
C ALA A 140 -1.09 24.59 6.11
#